data_AF-A0A3A8RM79-F1
#
_entry.id   AF-A0A3A8RM79-F1
#
_cell.length_a   1.000
_cell.length_b   1.000
_cell.length_c   1.000
_cell.angle_alpha   90.00
_cell.angle_beta   90.00
_cell.angle_gamma   90.00
#
_symmetry.space_group_name_H-M   'P 1'
#
loop_
_entity.id
_entity.type
_entity.pdbx_description
1 polymer ?
#
loop_
_entity_poly.entity_id
_entity_poly.type
_entity_poly.pdbx_seq_one_letter_code
_entity_poly.pdbx_strand_id
1 'polypeptide(L)'
;MTLKEALGRVVGRRDLSREEMASVMGQMLAGEASAAQVGALAAALRMKGETEDEILGAAEAMRACAAKIAPLAEVVLDTCGTGGDGAHTFNISTAVAFVAAGAGVTVAKHGNRAVSSRCGSADVLAALGVSMERAHAQVARDIDEHGVGFLFAPSHHSALKHVAQARRDLGFHSVFNLLGPLTNPAGARYQLLGTFDRQRVEQTARVLGRLGSRRAWVVHGHDGLDEISPCAPTEVAELCADGTVRRFTVTPEDAGLTTVPRESIAGGDADENAKRLRGLLAGERDGVRTAVLLNAAAALLIVGMVDTLKEGVKRAEHAIDSGAAERKLAALIQRVAA
;
A
#
# COMPACT_ATOMS: atom_id res chain seq x y z
N MET A 1 28.38 3.68 -9.47
CA MET A 1 28.76 2.28 -9.77
C MET A 1 28.02 1.84 -11.02
N THR A 2 28.65 1.05 -11.90
CA THR A 2 27.94 0.50 -13.09
C THR A 2 27.06 -0.69 -12.71
N LEU A 3 25.97 -0.89 -13.47
CA LEU A 3 25.09 -2.06 -13.30
C LEU A 3 25.85 -3.40 -13.39
N LYS A 4 26.89 -3.49 -14.23
CA LYS A 4 27.70 -4.70 -14.40
C LYS A 4 28.53 -5.02 -13.15
N GLU A 5 29.12 -4.01 -12.51
CA GLU A 5 29.85 -4.18 -11.25
C GLU A 5 28.91 -4.60 -10.11
N ALA A 6 27.72 -3.98 -10.05
CA ALA A 6 26.70 -4.32 -9.07
C ALA A 6 26.26 -5.78 -9.20
N LEU A 7 25.98 -6.25 -10.41
CA LEU A 7 25.66 -7.65 -10.68
C LEU A 7 26.76 -8.60 -10.19
N GLY A 8 28.03 -8.29 -10.45
CA GLY A 8 29.16 -9.11 -9.98
C GLY A 8 29.23 -9.20 -8.45
N ARG A 9 28.88 -8.12 -7.74
CA ARG A 9 28.82 -8.13 -6.26
C ARG A 9 27.63 -8.94 -5.75
N VAL A 10 26.43 -8.67 -6.23
CA VAL A 10 25.20 -9.30 -5.71
C VAL A 10 25.19 -10.80 -6.01
N VAL A 11 25.66 -11.24 -7.18
CA VAL A 11 25.83 -12.68 -7.50
C VAL A 11 26.83 -13.34 -6.54
N GLY A 12 27.88 -12.62 -6.15
CA GLY A 12 28.82 -13.04 -5.12
C GLY A 12 28.31 -12.89 -3.68
N ARG A 13 27.00 -12.67 -3.47
CA ARG A 13 26.34 -12.44 -2.18
C ARG A 13 26.96 -11.28 -1.37
N ARG A 14 27.45 -10.26 -2.06
CA ARG A 14 27.92 -9.01 -1.43
C ARG A 14 26.83 -7.95 -1.53
N ASP A 15 26.58 -7.29 -0.41
CA ASP A 15 25.59 -6.22 -0.33
C ASP A 15 26.07 -4.97 -1.06
N LEU A 16 25.11 -4.21 -1.56
CA LEU A 16 25.33 -2.86 -2.07
C LEU A 16 25.04 -1.84 -0.97
N SER A 17 25.79 -0.74 -0.96
CA SER A 17 25.40 0.41 -0.13
C SER A 17 24.11 1.05 -0.64
N ARG A 18 23.49 1.89 0.18
CA ARG A 18 22.33 2.71 -0.21
C ARG A 18 22.60 3.51 -1.47
N GLU A 19 23.74 4.20 -1.54
CA GLU A 19 24.12 5.06 -2.67
C GLU A 19 24.39 4.22 -3.93
N GLU A 20 25.03 3.06 -3.76
CA GLU A 20 25.28 2.13 -4.86
C GLU A 20 23.96 1.60 -5.42
N MET A 21 23.03 1.15 -4.57
CA MET A 21 21.73 0.63 -5.01
C MET A 21 20.85 1.73 -5.62
N ALA A 22 20.87 2.96 -5.08
CA ALA A 22 20.18 4.09 -5.69
C ALA A 22 20.74 4.43 -7.09
N SER A 23 22.06 4.43 -7.24
CA SER A 23 22.73 4.64 -8.54
C SER A 23 22.36 3.55 -9.55
N VAL A 24 22.31 2.29 -9.12
CA VAL A 24 21.94 1.15 -9.96
C VAL A 24 20.48 1.20 -10.37
N MET A 25 19.57 1.45 -9.42
CA MET A 25 18.15 1.60 -9.71
C MET A 25 17.89 2.78 -10.63
N GLY A 26 18.61 3.90 -10.46
CA GLY A 26 18.54 5.06 -11.35
C GLY A 26 18.86 4.72 -12.81
N GLN A 27 19.93 3.97 -13.07
CA GLN A 27 20.28 3.49 -14.42
C GLN A 27 19.16 2.62 -15.03
N MET A 28 18.56 1.74 -14.23
CA MET A 28 17.44 0.89 -14.68
C MET A 28 16.19 1.72 -15.01
N LEU A 29 15.88 2.72 -14.19
CA LEU A 29 14.75 3.64 -14.39
C LEU A 29 14.99 4.62 -15.55
N ALA A 30 16.25 4.90 -15.90
CA ALA A 30 16.62 5.68 -17.09
C ALA A 30 16.59 4.86 -18.40
N GLY A 31 16.37 3.54 -18.33
CA GLY A 31 16.33 2.66 -19.50
C GLY A 31 17.73 2.24 -20.00
N GLU A 32 18.76 2.38 -19.19
CA GLU A 32 20.14 2.04 -19.53
C GLU A 32 20.46 0.55 -19.30
N ALA A 33 19.54 -0.19 -18.68
CA ALA A 33 19.66 -1.61 -18.37
C ALA A 33 18.93 -2.48 -19.42
N SER A 34 19.56 -3.56 -19.85
CA SER A 34 18.87 -4.59 -20.63
C SER A 34 17.92 -5.41 -19.76
N ALA A 35 16.89 -6.04 -20.36
CA ALA A 35 15.97 -6.92 -19.65
C ALA A 35 16.70 -8.06 -18.90
N ALA A 36 17.78 -8.59 -19.50
CA ALA A 36 18.62 -9.61 -18.88
C ALA A 36 19.33 -9.09 -17.62
N GLN A 37 19.84 -7.86 -17.63
CA GLN A 37 20.49 -7.27 -16.46
C GLN A 37 19.47 -6.96 -15.35
N VAL A 38 18.29 -6.46 -15.72
CA VAL A 38 17.19 -6.24 -14.76
C VAL A 38 16.77 -7.55 -14.09
N GLY A 39 16.54 -8.59 -14.90
CA GLY A 39 16.18 -9.92 -14.42
C GLY A 39 17.25 -10.52 -13.52
N ALA A 40 18.52 -10.46 -13.93
CA ALA A 40 19.64 -10.98 -13.17
C ALA A 40 19.80 -10.28 -11.82
N LEU A 41 19.67 -8.95 -11.77
CA LEU A 41 19.78 -8.19 -10.51
C LEU A 41 18.63 -8.55 -9.56
N ALA A 42 17.39 -8.56 -10.07
CA ALA A 42 16.21 -8.89 -9.27
C ALA A 42 16.26 -10.31 -8.70
N ALA A 43 16.69 -11.30 -9.51
CA ALA A 43 16.87 -12.67 -9.06
C ALA A 43 18.00 -12.80 -8.03
N ALA A 44 19.17 -12.19 -8.30
CA ALA A 44 20.33 -12.27 -7.42
C ALA A 44 20.06 -11.59 -6.06
N LEU A 45 19.38 -10.44 -6.05
CA LEU A 45 18.94 -9.76 -4.82
C LEU A 45 17.99 -10.63 -4.01
N ARG A 46 16.98 -11.23 -4.66
CA ARG A 46 16.04 -12.14 -3.98
C ARG A 46 16.72 -13.36 -3.38
N MET A 47 17.68 -13.96 -4.09
CA MET A 47 18.46 -15.11 -3.60
C MET A 47 19.44 -14.75 -2.48
N LYS A 48 19.99 -13.54 -2.50
CA LYS A 48 20.88 -13.02 -1.47
C LYS A 48 20.11 -12.65 -0.19
N GLY A 49 18.89 -12.13 -0.36
CA GLY A 49 18.19 -11.36 0.65
C GLY A 49 18.56 -9.89 0.50
N GLU A 50 17.56 -9.06 0.21
CA GLU A 50 17.71 -7.61 0.14
C GLU A 50 17.99 -7.04 1.53
N THR A 51 18.98 -6.16 1.65
CA THR A 51 19.26 -5.44 2.90
C THR A 51 18.36 -4.21 3.03
N GLU A 52 18.27 -3.62 4.23
CA GLU A 52 17.57 -2.35 4.42
C GLU A 52 18.15 -1.22 3.55
N ASP A 53 19.48 -1.17 3.40
CA ASP A 53 20.17 -0.16 2.59
C ASP A 53 19.85 -0.30 1.10
N GLU A 54 19.76 -1.55 0.60
CA GLU A 54 19.39 -1.81 -0.78
C GLU A 54 17.93 -1.43 -1.06
N ILE A 55 17.00 -1.82 -0.17
CA ILE A 55 15.59 -1.46 -0.32
C ILE A 55 15.42 0.07 -0.24
N LEU A 56 16.11 0.72 0.72
CA LEU A 56 16.10 2.17 0.88
C LEU A 56 16.60 2.88 -0.38
N GLY A 57 17.80 2.53 -0.87
CA GLY A 57 18.38 3.16 -2.05
C GLY A 57 17.51 2.97 -3.30
N ALA A 58 16.93 1.77 -3.48
CA ALA A 58 16.00 1.49 -4.56
C ALA A 58 14.70 2.32 -4.46
N ALA A 59 14.11 2.43 -3.27
CA ALA A 59 12.91 3.22 -3.03
C ALA A 59 13.18 4.72 -3.26
N GLU A 60 14.34 5.22 -2.86
CA GLU A 60 14.74 6.63 -3.06
C GLU A 60 14.91 6.98 -4.53
N ALA A 61 15.60 6.13 -5.31
CA ALA A 61 15.70 6.31 -6.75
C ALA A 61 14.31 6.34 -7.40
N MET A 62 13.41 5.46 -6.98
CA MET A 62 12.05 5.37 -7.52
C MET A 62 11.18 6.58 -7.12
N ARG A 63 11.34 7.11 -5.89
CA ARG A 63 10.72 8.38 -5.44
C ARG A 63 11.29 9.61 -6.15
N ALA A 64 12.57 9.60 -6.50
CA ALA A 64 13.22 10.70 -7.21
C ALA A 64 12.70 10.85 -8.65
N CYS A 65 12.38 9.74 -9.31
CA CYS A 65 11.80 9.72 -10.65
C CYS A 65 10.26 9.86 -10.69
N ALA A 66 9.59 9.89 -9.53
CA ALA A 66 8.14 9.94 -9.47
C ALA A 66 7.60 11.35 -9.76
N ALA A 67 6.46 11.44 -10.44
CA ALA A 67 5.68 12.66 -10.48
C ALA A 67 5.03 12.87 -9.11
N LYS A 68 5.52 13.83 -8.33
CA LYS A 68 5.12 14.01 -6.93
C LYS A 68 3.81 14.79 -6.82
N ILE A 69 3.07 14.52 -5.74
CA ILE A 69 1.98 15.37 -5.26
C ILE A 69 2.39 15.92 -3.89
N ALA A 70 1.97 17.14 -3.58
CA ALA A 70 2.23 17.77 -2.28
C ALA A 70 0.88 18.19 -1.67
N PRO A 71 0.20 17.29 -0.93
CA PRO A 71 -0.99 17.66 -0.17
C PRO A 71 -0.69 18.76 0.86
N LEU A 72 -1.68 19.60 1.16
CA LEU A 72 -1.56 20.66 2.16
C LEU A 72 -1.64 20.13 3.60
N ALA A 73 -2.27 18.97 3.80
CA ALA A 73 -2.44 18.36 5.12
C ALA A 73 -1.11 17.89 5.72
N GLU A 74 -0.91 18.13 7.02
CA GLU A 74 0.28 17.63 7.73
C GLU A 74 0.22 16.10 7.94
N VAL A 75 -0.98 15.58 8.18
CA VAL A 75 -1.25 14.16 8.39
C VAL A 75 -1.85 13.59 7.12
N VAL A 76 -1.04 12.84 6.37
CA VAL A 76 -1.46 12.12 5.18
C VAL A 76 -1.21 10.62 5.40
N LEU A 77 -2.30 9.85 5.27
CA LEU A 77 -2.32 8.41 5.41
C LEU A 77 -2.24 7.72 4.03
N ASP A 78 -1.47 6.64 3.95
CA ASP A 78 -1.61 5.63 2.90
C ASP A 78 -2.02 4.28 3.50
N THR A 79 -2.86 3.56 2.77
CA THR A 79 -3.34 2.23 3.11
C THR A 79 -3.08 1.36 1.90
N CYS A 80 -1.98 0.62 1.90
CA CYS A 80 -1.52 -0.13 0.73
C CYS A 80 -0.92 -1.47 1.17
N GLY A 81 -0.89 -2.41 0.24
CA GLY A 81 -0.24 -3.71 0.43
C GLY A 81 0.77 -3.96 -0.67
N THR A 82 1.72 -4.85 -0.43
CA THR A 82 2.59 -5.35 -1.50
C THR A 82 1.80 -6.11 -2.58
N GLY A 83 0.59 -6.59 -2.24
CA GLY A 83 -0.15 -7.57 -3.00
C GLY A 83 0.57 -8.90 -3.06
N GLY A 84 0.00 -9.87 -3.77
CA GLY A 84 0.65 -11.16 -3.99
C GLY A 84 0.48 -12.18 -2.89
N ASP A 85 -0.44 -11.96 -1.95
CA ASP A 85 -0.83 -12.95 -0.95
C ASP A 85 -1.53 -14.19 -1.55
N GLY A 86 -1.95 -14.12 -2.82
CA GLY A 86 -2.65 -15.20 -3.52
C GLY A 86 -4.04 -15.49 -2.95
N ALA A 87 -4.53 -14.60 -2.08
CA ALA A 87 -5.62 -14.90 -1.18
C ALA A 87 -6.98 -14.39 -1.72
N HIS A 88 -6.94 -13.72 -2.87
CA HIS A 88 -8.07 -13.29 -3.69
C HIS A 88 -9.21 -12.64 -2.89
N THR A 89 -8.88 -11.78 -1.93
CA THR A 89 -9.87 -11.10 -1.11
C THR A 89 -10.54 -9.93 -1.81
N PHE A 90 -11.61 -9.45 -1.19
CA PHE A 90 -12.13 -8.12 -1.42
C PHE A 90 -11.02 -7.05 -1.25
N ASN A 91 -11.14 -5.91 -1.92
CA ASN A 91 -10.18 -4.81 -1.87
C ASN A 91 -10.27 -4.02 -0.54
N ILE A 92 -9.88 -4.66 0.57
CA ILE A 92 -9.97 -4.16 1.96
C ILE A 92 -9.27 -2.80 2.08
N SER A 93 -7.98 -2.69 1.74
CA SER A 93 -7.27 -1.41 1.82
C SER A 93 -7.90 -0.28 0.96
N THR A 94 -8.68 -0.58 -0.08
CA THR A 94 -9.40 0.45 -0.85
C THR A 94 -10.62 0.95 -0.06
N ALA A 95 -11.38 0.05 0.56
CA ALA A 95 -12.49 0.44 1.43
C ALA A 95 -12.01 1.22 2.66
N VAL A 96 -10.91 0.77 3.27
CA VAL A 96 -10.29 1.43 4.43
C VAL A 96 -9.92 2.87 4.12
N ALA A 97 -9.41 3.18 2.92
CA ALA A 97 -9.11 4.55 2.52
C ALA A 97 -10.34 5.47 2.59
N PHE A 98 -11.50 5.01 2.11
CA PHE A 98 -12.74 5.80 2.17
C PHE A 98 -13.30 5.90 3.59
N VAL A 99 -13.20 4.85 4.39
CA VAL A 99 -13.66 4.85 5.79
C VAL A 99 -12.80 5.78 6.65
N ALA A 100 -11.46 5.72 6.51
CA ALA A 100 -10.54 6.64 7.19
C ALA A 100 -10.77 8.10 6.77
N ALA A 101 -10.99 8.35 5.47
CA ALA A 101 -11.35 9.67 4.98
C ALA A 101 -12.70 10.15 5.52
N GLY A 102 -13.70 9.27 5.58
CA GLY A 102 -15.01 9.55 6.19
C GLY A 102 -14.92 9.88 7.68
N ALA A 103 -13.93 9.30 8.37
CA ALA A 103 -13.62 9.58 9.78
C ALA A 103 -12.81 10.88 10.00
N GLY A 104 -12.41 11.57 8.92
CA GLY A 104 -11.75 12.87 8.94
C GLY A 104 -10.24 12.85 8.72
N VAL A 105 -9.66 11.74 8.25
CA VAL A 105 -8.23 11.63 7.93
C VAL A 105 -7.98 11.98 6.47
N THR A 106 -6.93 12.75 6.16
CA THR A 106 -6.53 12.92 4.75
C THR A 106 -5.82 11.66 4.24
N VAL A 107 -6.34 11.07 3.18
CA VAL A 107 -5.83 9.81 2.61
C VAL A 107 -5.32 10.02 1.18
N ALA A 108 -4.07 9.63 0.94
CA ALA A 108 -3.48 9.62 -0.39
C ALA A 108 -3.11 8.18 -0.75
N LYS A 109 -4.10 7.42 -1.24
CA LYS A 109 -3.95 5.99 -1.48
C LYS A 109 -3.11 5.73 -2.73
N HIS A 110 -1.97 5.08 -2.57
CA HIS A 110 -1.19 4.59 -3.70
C HIS A 110 -1.68 3.21 -4.13
N GLY A 111 -1.93 3.03 -5.43
CA GLY A 111 -2.51 1.79 -5.92
C GLY A 111 -2.23 1.49 -7.38
N ASN A 112 -2.44 0.24 -7.75
CA ASN A 112 -2.23 -0.27 -9.09
C ASN A 112 -3.38 -1.19 -9.52
N ARG A 113 -3.37 -1.59 -10.79
CA ARG A 113 -4.18 -2.70 -11.30
C ARG A 113 -3.67 -4.03 -10.75
N ALA A 114 -4.49 -5.07 -10.81
CA ALA A 114 -4.09 -6.40 -10.42
C ALA A 114 -2.83 -6.87 -11.15
N VAL A 115 -1.91 -7.50 -10.41
CA VAL A 115 -0.76 -8.24 -10.96
C VAL A 115 -0.95 -9.75 -10.79
N SER A 116 -1.53 -10.18 -9.65
CA SER A 116 -1.79 -11.58 -9.30
C SER A 116 -3.21 -11.85 -8.75
N SER A 117 -3.95 -10.81 -8.33
CA SER A 117 -5.36 -10.94 -7.91
C SER A 117 -6.31 -10.91 -9.11
N ARG A 118 -7.59 -11.24 -8.89
CA ARG A 118 -8.65 -11.07 -9.89
C ARG A 118 -8.99 -9.60 -10.13
N CYS A 119 -8.78 -8.75 -9.13
CA CYS A 119 -9.17 -7.35 -9.16
C CYS A 119 -8.25 -6.50 -8.27
N GLY A 120 -7.62 -5.47 -8.84
CA GLY A 120 -6.79 -4.51 -8.12
C GLY A 120 -7.58 -3.29 -7.67
N SER A 121 -6.97 -2.47 -6.81
CA SER A 121 -7.58 -1.21 -6.35
C SER A 121 -8.00 -0.29 -7.50
N ALA A 122 -7.18 -0.16 -8.55
CA ALA A 122 -7.49 0.64 -9.72
C ALA A 122 -8.67 0.08 -10.53
N ASP A 123 -8.81 -1.25 -10.59
CA ASP A 123 -9.85 -1.90 -11.37
C ASP A 123 -11.24 -1.67 -10.72
N VAL A 124 -11.35 -1.81 -9.39
CA VAL A 124 -12.59 -1.49 -8.65
C VAL A 124 -12.94 -0.01 -8.77
N LEU A 125 -11.96 0.89 -8.61
CA LEU A 125 -12.21 2.33 -8.69
C LEU A 125 -12.65 2.75 -10.10
N ALA A 126 -12.08 2.14 -11.15
CA ALA A 126 -12.52 2.35 -12.52
C ALA A 126 -13.96 1.87 -12.73
N ALA A 127 -14.34 0.68 -12.22
CA ALA A 127 -15.71 0.16 -12.27
C ALA A 127 -16.71 1.04 -11.47
N LEU A 128 -16.24 1.73 -10.43
CA LEU A 128 -17.04 2.71 -9.68
C LEU A 128 -17.20 4.05 -10.41
N GLY A 129 -16.41 4.31 -11.46
CA GLY A 129 -16.47 5.54 -12.27
C GLY A 129 -15.32 6.53 -12.03
N VAL A 130 -14.31 6.18 -11.23
CA VAL A 130 -13.13 7.03 -11.02
C VAL A 130 -12.22 6.95 -12.24
N SER A 131 -11.87 8.09 -12.84
CA SER A 131 -10.96 8.14 -13.99
C SER A 131 -9.52 7.78 -13.59
N MET A 132 -8.93 6.79 -14.25
CA MET A 132 -7.51 6.43 -14.09
C MET A 132 -6.57 7.37 -14.88
N GLU A 133 -7.14 8.26 -15.70
CA GLU A 133 -6.43 9.30 -16.46
C GLU A 133 -6.51 10.67 -15.77
N ARG A 134 -6.95 10.69 -14.50
CA ARG A 134 -7.09 11.91 -13.71
C ARG A 134 -5.71 12.59 -13.58
N ALA A 135 -5.65 13.86 -13.99
CA ALA A 135 -4.41 14.64 -13.95
C ALA A 135 -3.89 14.81 -12.51
N HIS A 136 -2.57 14.86 -12.31
CA HIS A 136 -1.96 14.98 -10.97
C HIS A 136 -2.43 16.22 -10.21
N ALA A 137 -2.65 17.34 -10.90
CA ALA A 137 -3.20 18.55 -10.28
C ALA A 137 -4.63 18.35 -9.76
N GLN A 138 -5.44 17.52 -10.43
CA GLN A 138 -6.78 17.18 -9.95
C GLN A 138 -6.70 16.22 -8.76
N VAL A 139 -5.80 15.24 -8.78
CA VAL A 139 -5.61 14.34 -7.63
C VAL A 139 -5.17 15.14 -6.39
N ALA A 140 -4.29 16.14 -6.56
CA ALA A 140 -3.92 17.05 -5.47
C ALA A 140 -5.14 17.79 -4.89
N ARG A 141 -5.98 18.36 -5.76
CA ARG A 141 -7.24 19.01 -5.34
C ARG A 141 -8.19 18.06 -4.64
N ASP A 142 -8.35 16.83 -5.11
CA ASP A 142 -9.22 15.85 -4.45
C ASP A 142 -8.74 15.55 -3.02
N ILE A 143 -7.42 15.44 -2.84
CA ILE A 143 -6.83 15.23 -1.51
C ILE A 143 -7.09 16.45 -0.61
N ASP A 144 -6.88 17.66 -1.11
CA ASP A 144 -7.02 18.88 -0.31
C ASP A 144 -8.49 19.25 -0.01
N GLU A 145 -9.38 19.12 -0.98
CA GLU A 145 -10.80 19.51 -0.87
C GLU A 145 -11.67 18.40 -0.28
N HIS A 146 -11.39 17.14 -0.63
CA HIS A 146 -12.22 16.01 -0.24
C HIS A 146 -11.55 15.13 0.81
N GLY A 147 -10.27 15.33 1.13
CA GLY A 147 -9.53 14.51 2.08
C GLY A 147 -9.21 13.11 1.56
N VAL A 148 -9.41 12.83 0.27
CA VAL A 148 -9.09 11.54 -0.33
C VAL A 148 -8.65 11.69 -1.79
N GLY A 149 -7.57 11.00 -2.15
CA GLY A 149 -7.15 10.88 -3.54
C GLY A 149 -6.57 9.50 -3.84
N PHE A 150 -6.66 9.12 -5.11
CA PHE A 150 -6.08 7.88 -5.63
C PHE A 150 -4.90 8.19 -6.54
N LEU A 151 -3.72 7.74 -6.13
CA LEU A 151 -2.46 7.90 -6.85
C LEU A 151 -2.26 6.64 -7.72
N PHE A 152 -2.62 6.71 -9.00
CA PHE A 152 -2.48 5.56 -9.89
C PHE A 152 -1.01 5.33 -10.27
N ALA A 153 -0.41 4.24 -9.79
CA ALA A 153 1.03 4.00 -9.86
C ALA A 153 1.66 4.17 -11.26
N PRO A 154 1.07 3.65 -12.37
CA PRO A 154 1.63 3.84 -13.71
C PRO A 154 1.71 5.30 -14.16
N SER A 155 0.81 6.17 -13.67
CA SER A 155 0.82 7.60 -13.99
C SER A 155 1.90 8.37 -13.22
N HIS A 156 2.26 7.92 -12.02
CA HIS A 156 3.25 8.57 -11.16
C HIS A 156 4.67 8.03 -11.35
N HIS A 157 4.80 6.75 -11.69
CA HIS A 157 6.08 6.05 -11.83
C HIS A 157 6.32 5.61 -13.28
N SER A 158 6.21 6.55 -14.23
CA SER A 158 6.32 6.27 -15.67
C SER A 158 7.66 5.61 -16.06
N ALA A 159 8.74 5.90 -15.32
CA ALA A 159 10.05 5.28 -15.47
C ALA A 159 10.04 3.74 -15.26
N LEU A 160 9.06 3.19 -14.52
CA LEU A 160 8.93 1.75 -14.34
C LEU A 160 8.66 0.99 -15.65
N LYS A 161 8.25 1.68 -16.73
CA LYS A 161 8.09 1.06 -18.05
C LYS A 161 9.37 0.35 -18.52
N HIS A 162 10.54 0.85 -18.13
CA HIS A 162 11.85 0.30 -18.51
C HIS A 162 12.16 -1.05 -17.85
N VAL A 163 11.57 -1.32 -16.68
CA VAL A 163 11.75 -2.59 -15.95
C VAL A 163 10.52 -3.51 -16.05
N ALA A 164 9.41 -3.03 -16.62
CA ALA A 164 8.13 -3.72 -16.59
C ALA A 164 8.15 -5.08 -17.31
N GLN A 165 8.83 -5.18 -18.47
CA GLN A 165 8.90 -6.43 -19.22
C GLN A 165 9.65 -7.50 -18.44
N ALA A 166 10.85 -7.20 -17.96
CA ALA A 166 11.64 -8.14 -17.15
C ALA A 166 10.89 -8.61 -15.91
N ARG A 167 10.16 -7.71 -15.23
CA ARG A 167 9.32 -8.07 -14.07
C ARG A 167 8.22 -9.06 -14.41
N ARG A 168 7.57 -8.92 -15.59
CA ARG A 168 6.57 -9.87 -16.06
C ARG A 168 7.19 -11.22 -16.38
N ASP A 169 8.34 -11.21 -17.06
CA ASP A 169 9.02 -12.43 -17.49
C ASP A 169 9.57 -13.26 -16.32
N LEU A 170 9.96 -12.62 -15.22
CA LEU A 170 10.43 -13.32 -14.02
C LEU A 170 9.35 -14.17 -13.34
N GLY A 171 8.10 -13.69 -13.29
CA GLY A 171 6.98 -14.44 -12.71
C GLY A 171 7.05 -14.71 -11.19
N PHE A 172 8.00 -14.11 -10.45
CA PHE A 172 8.12 -14.26 -9.00
C PHE A 172 8.31 -12.91 -8.28
N HIS A 173 8.08 -12.90 -6.96
CA HIS A 173 8.26 -11.72 -6.12
C HIS A 173 9.73 -11.32 -5.96
N SER A 174 10.06 -10.10 -6.37
CA SER A 174 11.41 -9.52 -6.29
C SER A 174 11.41 -8.23 -5.46
N VAL A 175 12.57 -7.58 -5.34
CA VAL A 175 12.70 -6.24 -4.72
C VAL A 175 11.62 -5.26 -5.20
N PHE A 176 11.23 -5.29 -6.48
CA PHE A 176 10.19 -4.40 -7.03
C PHE A 176 8.82 -4.53 -6.38
N ASN A 177 8.48 -5.71 -5.85
CA ASN A 177 7.23 -5.93 -5.13
C ASN A 177 7.24 -5.26 -3.75
N LEU A 178 8.42 -5.08 -3.16
CA LEU A 178 8.60 -4.36 -1.89
C LEU A 178 8.49 -2.85 -2.08
N LEU A 179 8.87 -2.34 -3.27
CA LEU A 179 8.99 -0.90 -3.50
C LEU A 179 7.66 -0.16 -3.64
N GLY A 180 6.60 -0.80 -4.16
CA GLY A 180 5.32 -0.12 -4.45
C GLY A 180 4.74 0.65 -3.25
N PRO A 181 4.56 -0.01 -2.10
CA PRO A 181 4.12 0.65 -0.86
C PRO A 181 5.11 1.68 -0.29
N LEU A 182 6.39 1.56 -0.63
CA LEU A 182 7.45 2.45 -0.14
C LEU A 182 7.57 3.74 -0.95
N THR A 183 6.89 3.87 -2.09
CA THR A 183 7.12 4.97 -3.04
C THR A 183 5.90 5.87 -3.24
N ASN A 184 5.02 5.99 -2.24
CA ASN A 184 3.84 6.86 -2.31
C ASN A 184 4.23 8.29 -2.82
N PRO A 185 3.71 8.72 -3.98
CA PRO A 185 4.07 10.00 -4.59
C PRO A 185 3.67 11.25 -3.80
N ALA A 186 2.75 11.13 -2.84
CA ALA A 186 2.29 12.21 -1.98
C ALA A 186 3.11 12.36 -0.69
N GLY A 187 4.14 11.52 -0.49
CA GLY A 187 4.98 11.58 0.71
C GLY A 187 4.23 11.29 2.01
N ALA A 188 3.23 10.42 1.96
CA ALA A 188 2.45 10.00 3.12
C ALA A 188 3.39 9.56 4.27
N ARG A 189 3.26 10.22 5.43
CA ARG A 189 4.09 9.95 6.62
C ARG A 189 3.44 8.98 7.60
N TYR A 190 2.20 8.60 7.33
CA TYR A 190 1.44 7.62 8.10
C TYR A 190 1.03 6.49 7.17
N GLN A 191 1.32 5.24 7.52
CA GLN A 191 1.04 4.12 6.64
C GLN A 191 0.52 2.89 7.39
N LEU A 192 -0.56 2.31 6.89
CA LEU A 192 -0.91 0.91 7.15
C LEU A 192 -0.46 0.12 5.92
N LEU A 193 0.59 -0.69 6.09
CA LEU A 193 1.26 -1.40 5.01
C LEU A 193 1.14 -2.91 5.19
N GLY A 194 0.45 -3.55 4.26
CA GLY A 194 0.38 -5.00 4.15
C GLY A 194 1.61 -5.61 3.47
N THR A 195 2.11 -6.74 3.99
CA THR A 195 3.13 -7.52 3.27
C THR A 195 2.79 -9.02 3.22
N PHE A 196 3.07 -9.65 2.08
CA PHE A 196 2.95 -11.11 1.92
C PHE A 196 4.07 -11.88 2.64
N ASP A 197 5.18 -11.22 3.01
CA ASP A 197 6.36 -11.87 3.56
C ASP A 197 6.51 -11.57 5.06
N ARG A 198 6.09 -12.52 5.91
CA ARG A 198 6.17 -12.42 7.38
C ARG A 198 7.56 -12.01 7.87
N GLN A 199 8.62 -12.47 7.21
CA GLN A 199 10.00 -12.23 7.64
C GLN A 199 10.43 -10.77 7.41
N ARG A 200 9.72 -10.04 6.54
CA ARG A 200 10.08 -8.67 6.15
C ARG A 200 9.32 -7.60 6.92
N VAL A 201 8.34 -7.97 7.74
CA VAL A 201 7.49 -7.05 8.48
C VAL A 201 8.32 -5.98 9.23
N GLU A 202 9.32 -6.41 10.00
CA GLU A 202 10.20 -5.50 10.74
C GLU A 202 11.15 -4.70 9.82
N GLN A 203 11.75 -5.37 8.84
CA GLN A 203 12.66 -4.75 7.86
C GLN A 203 11.97 -3.60 7.13
N THR A 204 10.74 -3.82 6.66
CA THR A 204 9.95 -2.81 5.96
C THR A 204 9.60 -1.63 6.87
N ALA A 205 9.27 -1.87 8.15
CA ALA A 205 8.98 -0.79 9.10
C ALA A 205 10.21 0.10 9.35
N ARG A 206 11.40 -0.51 9.47
CA ARG A 206 12.68 0.22 9.62
C ARG A 206 12.99 1.06 8.37
N VAL A 207 12.81 0.49 7.18
CA VAL A 207 12.99 1.22 5.91
C VAL A 207 12.00 2.39 5.81
N LEU A 208 10.74 2.21 6.19
CA LEU A 208 9.74 3.29 6.23
C LEU A 208 10.19 4.46 7.11
N GLY A 209 10.73 4.19 8.30
CA GLY A 209 11.25 5.23 9.19
C GLY A 209 12.41 6.00 8.56
N ARG A 210 13.35 5.28 7.92
CA ARG A 210 14.48 5.89 7.20
C ARG A 210 14.05 6.69 5.96
N LEU A 211 12.92 6.32 5.36
CA LEU A 211 12.27 7.05 4.25
C LEU A 211 11.46 8.27 4.70
N GLY A 212 11.40 8.56 6.01
CA GLY A 212 10.71 9.74 6.57
C GLY A 212 9.27 9.50 7.03
N SER A 213 8.83 8.24 7.15
CA SER A 213 7.55 7.93 7.79
C SER A 213 7.64 8.24 9.28
N ARG A 214 6.56 8.79 9.85
CA ARG A 214 6.48 9.16 11.27
C ARG A 214 5.87 8.03 12.10
N ARG A 215 4.78 7.42 11.63
CA ARG A 215 4.15 6.26 12.27
C ARG A 215 3.66 5.31 11.21
N ALA A 216 3.89 4.02 11.38
CA ALA A 216 3.38 3.03 10.44
C ALA A 216 3.19 1.69 11.12
N TRP A 217 2.20 0.93 10.67
CA TRP A 217 2.13 -0.49 10.96
C TRP A 217 2.40 -1.26 9.67
N VAL A 218 3.42 -2.11 9.71
CA VAL A 218 3.60 -3.14 8.69
C VAL A 218 2.97 -4.42 9.22
N VAL A 219 2.10 -5.05 8.44
CA VAL A 219 1.24 -6.14 8.91
C VAL A 219 1.31 -7.37 8.01
N HIS A 220 1.18 -8.54 8.63
CA HIS A 220 1.06 -9.83 7.94
C HIS A 220 0.14 -10.77 8.75
N GLY A 221 -0.99 -11.15 8.17
CA GLY A 221 -1.91 -12.13 8.75
C GLY A 221 -1.28 -13.51 8.81
N HIS A 222 -1.48 -14.26 9.88
CA HIS A 222 -0.99 -15.65 10.00
C HIS A 222 -1.63 -16.59 8.97
N ASP A 223 -2.77 -16.21 8.39
CA ASP A 223 -3.43 -16.86 7.26
C ASP A 223 -2.88 -16.42 5.89
N GLY A 224 -1.80 -15.64 5.87
CA GLY A 224 -1.08 -15.21 4.66
C GLY A 224 -1.50 -13.85 4.11
N LEU A 225 -2.50 -13.19 4.70
CA LEU A 225 -2.97 -11.89 4.24
C LEU A 225 -1.92 -10.79 4.34
N ASP A 226 -1.90 -9.92 3.33
CA ASP A 226 -1.24 -8.62 3.39
C ASP A 226 -2.20 -7.53 3.94
N GLU A 227 -2.97 -7.86 4.97
CA GLU A 227 -3.88 -6.96 5.70
C GLU A 227 -3.90 -7.41 7.17
N ILE A 228 -4.49 -6.62 8.07
CA ILE A 228 -4.85 -7.14 9.40
C ILE A 228 -5.99 -8.14 9.21
N SER A 229 -5.71 -9.40 9.49
CA SER A 229 -6.62 -10.50 9.21
C SER A 229 -7.82 -10.46 10.16
N PRO A 230 -9.06 -10.50 9.63
CA PRO A 230 -10.24 -10.69 10.45
C PRO A 230 -10.50 -12.18 10.73
N CYS A 231 -9.67 -13.07 10.20
CA CYS A 231 -9.82 -14.53 10.27
C CYS A 231 -8.78 -15.19 11.18
N ALA A 232 -7.67 -14.51 11.47
CA ALA A 232 -6.52 -15.05 12.17
C ALA A 232 -5.73 -13.94 12.90
N PRO A 233 -4.83 -14.29 13.83
CA PRO A 233 -3.87 -13.34 14.39
C PRO A 233 -2.99 -12.71 13.30
N THR A 234 -2.54 -11.49 13.53
CA THR A 234 -1.71 -10.70 12.61
C THR A 234 -0.42 -10.27 13.28
N GLU A 235 0.73 -10.53 12.66
CA GLU A 235 2.01 -9.94 13.05
C GLU A 235 2.04 -8.46 12.68
N VAL A 236 2.48 -7.62 13.60
CA VAL A 236 2.65 -6.18 13.38
C VAL A 236 4.08 -5.79 13.74
N ALA A 237 4.73 -5.03 12.85
CA ALA A 237 5.84 -4.17 13.20
C ALA A 237 5.37 -2.71 13.16
N GLU A 238 5.31 -2.09 14.33
CA GLU A 238 4.97 -0.69 14.47
C GLU A 238 6.23 0.16 14.46
N LEU A 239 6.31 1.07 13.50
CA LEU A 239 7.17 2.23 13.54
C LEU A 239 6.53 3.29 14.45
N CYS A 240 7.18 3.60 15.55
CA CYS A 240 6.78 4.61 16.51
C CYS A 240 7.29 6.00 16.11
N ALA A 241 6.69 7.05 16.67
CA ALA A 241 7.03 8.45 16.36
C ALA A 241 8.47 8.85 16.76
N ASP A 242 9.09 8.10 17.67
CA ASP A 242 10.49 8.25 18.07
C ASP A 242 11.47 7.49 17.15
N GLY A 243 10.96 6.84 16.10
CA GLY A 243 11.75 6.04 15.17
C GLY A 243 12.03 4.61 15.62
N THR A 244 11.58 4.20 16.81
CA THR A 244 11.73 2.82 17.25
C THR A 244 10.74 1.90 16.54
N VAL A 245 11.12 0.62 16.38
CA VAL A 245 10.24 -0.41 15.82
C VAL A 245 9.92 -1.43 16.89
N ARG A 246 8.62 -1.67 17.12
CA ARG A 246 8.11 -2.64 18.09
C ARG A 246 7.34 -3.74 17.38
N ARG A 247 7.45 -4.97 17.86
CA ARG A 247 6.70 -6.12 17.33
C ARG A 247 5.67 -6.61 18.32
N PHE A 248 4.49 -6.92 17.82
CA PHE A 248 3.42 -7.53 18.59
C PHE A 248 2.44 -8.25 17.64
N THR A 249 1.46 -8.92 18.23
CA THR A 249 0.39 -9.59 17.50
C THR A 249 -0.94 -8.91 17.80
N VAL A 250 -1.79 -8.75 16.79
CA VAL A 250 -3.16 -8.26 16.90
C VAL A 250 -4.14 -9.35 16.50
N THR A 251 -5.24 -9.42 17.21
CA THR A 251 -6.40 -10.27 16.93
C THR A 251 -7.65 -9.40 16.70
N PRO A 252 -8.69 -9.92 16.00
CA PRO A 252 -9.96 -9.22 15.90
C PRO A 252 -10.55 -8.82 17.26
N GLU A 253 -10.36 -9.65 18.29
CA GLU A 253 -10.88 -9.46 19.64
C GLU A 253 -10.23 -8.27 20.37
N ASP A 254 -8.98 -7.92 20.04
CA ASP A 254 -8.32 -6.70 20.54
C ASP A 254 -9.05 -5.43 20.10
N ALA A 255 -9.71 -5.47 18.93
CA ALA A 255 -10.56 -4.41 18.40
C ALA A 255 -12.03 -4.53 18.87
N GLY A 256 -12.36 -5.54 19.67
CA GLY A 256 -13.74 -5.82 20.07
C GLY A 256 -14.60 -6.44 18.96
N LEU A 257 -13.97 -6.99 17.93
CA LEU A 257 -14.63 -7.70 16.83
C LEU A 257 -14.56 -9.21 17.09
N THR A 258 -15.38 -9.96 16.37
CA THR A 258 -15.33 -11.43 16.37
C THR A 258 -14.65 -11.90 15.10
N THR A 259 -13.80 -12.92 15.23
CA THR A 259 -13.20 -13.59 14.07
C THR A 259 -14.27 -14.07 13.07
N VAL A 260 -14.04 -13.88 11.77
CA VAL A 260 -14.96 -14.24 10.69
C VAL A 260 -14.39 -15.35 9.79
N PRO A 261 -15.24 -16.16 9.13
CA PRO A 261 -14.77 -17.19 8.21
C PRO A 261 -14.13 -16.56 6.96
N ARG A 262 -13.10 -17.23 6.41
CA ARG A 262 -12.32 -16.76 5.27
C ARG A 262 -13.17 -16.45 4.04
N GLU A 263 -14.20 -17.26 3.81
CA GLU A 263 -15.10 -17.17 2.67
C GLU A 263 -15.89 -15.86 2.68
N SER A 264 -16.14 -15.29 3.87
CA SER A 264 -16.89 -14.04 4.01
C SER A 264 -16.13 -12.80 3.52
N ILE A 265 -14.81 -12.91 3.34
CA ILE A 265 -13.94 -11.83 2.83
C ILE A 265 -13.37 -12.11 1.43
N ALA A 266 -13.79 -13.22 0.80
CA ALA A 266 -13.41 -13.54 -0.58
C ALA A 266 -13.78 -12.39 -1.52
N GLY A 267 -12.98 -12.14 -2.55
CA GLY A 267 -13.23 -11.12 -3.57
C GLY A 267 -13.79 -11.70 -4.86
N GLY A 268 -14.38 -10.83 -5.66
CA GLY A 268 -14.89 -11.12 -6.99
C GLY A 268 -14.10 -10.46 -8.11
N ASP A 269 -14.76 -10.27 -9.24
CA ASP A 269 -14.29 -9.38 -10.31
C ASP A 269 -14.48 -7.89 -9.94
N ALA A 270 -14.14 -6.99 -10.88
CA ALA A 270 -14.21 -5.55 -10.64
C ALA A 270 -15.63 -5.05 -10.38
N ASP A 271 -16.64 -5.57 -11.07
CA ASP A 271 -18.03 -5.14 -10.93
C ASP A 271 -18.64 -5.68 -9.63
N GLU A 272 -18.33 -6.93 -9.28
CA GLU A 272 -18.74 -7.54 -8.02
C GLU A 272 -18.13 -6.80 -6.82
N ASN A 273 -16.81 -6.55 -6.84
CA ASN A 273 -16.15 -5.80 -5.77
C ASN A 273 -16.62 -4.34 -5.70
N ALA A 274 -16.91 -3.70 -6.83
CA ALA A 274 -17.50 -2.37 -6.85
C ALA A 274 -18.90 -2.35 -6.20
N LYS A 275 -19.76 -3.33 -6.51
CA LYS A 275 -21.09 -3.47 -5.88
C LYS A 275 -20.96 -3.66 -4.38
N ARG A 276 -20.06 -4.55 -3.93
CA ARG A 276 -19.84 -4.82 -2.51
C ARG A 276 -19.24 -3.64 -1.76
N LEU A 277 -18.35 -2.87 -2.41
CA LEU A 277 -17.85 -1.62 -1.83
C LEU A 277 -18.99 -0.61 -1.61
N ARG A 278 -19.91 -0.46 -2.57
CA ARG A 278 -21.09 0.39 -2.38
C ARG A 278 -21.99 -0.13 -1.26
N GLY A 279 -22.27 -1.43 -1.22
CA GLY A 279 -23.07 -2.06 -0.17
C GLY A 279 -22.48 -1.84 1.23
N LEU A 280 -21.18 -2.08 1.38
CA LEU A 280 -20.43 -1.79 2.61
C LEU A 280 -20.59 -0.33 3.04
N LEU A 281 -20.37 0.62 2.12
CA LEU A 281 -20.45 2.05 2.43
C LEU A 281 -21.88 2.53 2.70
N ALA A 282 -22.89 1.81 2.21
CA ALA A 282 -24.30 2.00 2.52
C ALA A 282 -24.73 1.33 3.85
N GLY A 283 -23.81 0.65 4.54
CA GLY A 283 -24.03 0.09 5.87
C GLY A 283 -24.33 -1.41 5.91
N GLU A 284 -24.19 -2.15 4.80
CA GLU A 284 -24.32 -3.61 4.81
C GLU A 284 -23.34 -4.24 5.83
N ARG A 285 -23.80 -5.27 6.55
CA ARG A 285 -23.06 -5.92 7.63
C ARG A 285 -22.71 -7.34 7.24
N ASP A 286 -21.43 -7.58 6.96
CA ASP A 286 -20.88 -8.89 6.60
C ASP A 286 -19.41 -9.04 7.08
N GLY A 287 -18.75 -10.11 6.65
CA GLY A 287 -17.33 -10.34 6.94
C GLY A 287 -16.40 -9.27 6.36
N VAL A 288 -16.73 -8.70 5.20
CA VAL A 288 -15.97 -7.59 4.61
C VAL A 288 -16.04 -6.36 5.50
N ARG A 289 -17.22 -6.03 6.07
CA ARG A 289 -17.33 -4.95 7.04
C ARG A 289 -16.42 -5.18 8.23
N THR A 290 -16.36 -6.40 8.77
CA THR A 290 -15.45 -6.72 9.88
C THR A 290 -13.99 -6.50 9.50
N ALA A 291 -13.58 -6.97 8.32
CA ALA A 291 -12.23 -6.75 7.78
C ALA A 291 -11.87 -5.27 7.66
N VAL A 292 -12.79 -4.47 7.12
CA VAL A 292 -12.59 -3.05 6.89
C VAL A 292 -12.58 -2.27 8.20
N LEU A 293 -13.47 -2.58 9.15
CA LEU A 293 -13.48 -1.94 10.47
C LEU A 293 -12.17 -2.19 11.23
N LEU A 294 -11.65 -3.42 11.20
CA LEU A 294 -10.39 -3.78 11.86
C LEU A 294 -9.20 -2.98 11.29
N ASN A 295 -9.07 -2.94 9.95
CA ASN A 295 -7.98 -2.22 9.30
C ASN A 295 -8.15 -0.69 9.40
N ALA A 296 -9.39 -0.17 9.33
CA ALA A 296 -9.67 1.24 9.53
C ALA A 296 -9.39 1.68 10.97
N ALA A 297 -9.69 0.85 11.96
CA ALA A 297 -9.36 1.11 13.36
C ALA A 297 -7.84 1.28 13.56
N ALA A 298 -7.04 0.38 12.98
CA ALA A 298 -5.59 0.49 12.99
C ALA A 298 -5.10 1.75 12.26
N ALA A 299 -5.65 2.04 11.09
CA ALA A 299 -5.32 3.26 10.34
C ALA A 299 -5.58 4.53 11.17
N LEU A 300 -6.71 4.61 11.87
CA LEU A 300 -7.06 5.71 12.77
C LEU A 300 -6.13 5.80 13.99
N LEU A 301 -5.73 4.67 14.54
CA LEU A 301 -4.78 4.60 15.65
C LEU A 301 -3.38 5.10 15.22
N ILE A 302 -2.91 4.69 14.04
CA ILE A 302 -1.61 5.10 13.46
C ILE A 302 -1.53 6.62 13.27
N VAL A 303 -2.62 7.27 12.83
CA VAL A 303 -2.64 8.73 12.69
C VAL A 303 -2.91 9.46 14.01
N GLY A 304 -3.19 8.75 15.10
CA GLY A 304 -3.42 9.33 16.44
C GLY A 304 -4.81 9.91 16.62
N MET A 305 -5.80 9.40 15.90
CA MET A 305 -7.20 9.83 15.99
C MET A 305 -8.00 9.11 17.09
N VAL A 306 -7.43 8.03 17.62
CA VAL A 306 -7.95 7.17 18.69
C VAL A 306 -6.78 6.54 19.45
N ASP A 307 -7.00 6.13 20.69
CA ASP A 307 -5.96 5.53 21.54
C ASP A 307 -6.03 4.00 21.57
N THR A 308 -7.16 3.43 21.16
CA THR A 308 -7.37 1.97 21.10
C THR A 308 -8.03 1.51 19.80
N LEU A 309 -7.81 0.24 19.44
CA LEU A 309 -8.50 -0.37 18.29
C LEU A 309 -10.03 -0.37 18.47
N LYS A 310 -10.53 -0.56 19.70
CA LYS A 310 -11.98 -0.53 20.01
C LYS A 310 -12.61 0.84 19.72
N GLU A 311 -11.92 1.92 20.08
CA GLU A 311 -12.35 3.28 19.72
C GLU A 311 -12.27 3.51 18.22
N GLY A 312 -11.22 2.99 17.58
CA GLY A 312 -11.05 3.00 16.13
C GLY A 312 -12.22 2.34 15.40
N VAL A 313 -12.68 1.18 15.87
CA VAL A 313 -13.84 0.47 15.31
C VAL A 313 -15.09 1.34 15.42
N LYS A 314 -15.41 1.88 16.60
CA LYS A 314 -16.59 2.76 16.79
C LYS A 314 -16.58 3.95 15.85
N ARG A 315 -15.41 4.56 15.64
CA ARG A 315 -15.24 5.72 14.74
C ARG A 315 -15.38 5.32 13.27
N ALA A 316 -14.84 4.17 12.89
CA ALA A 316 -15.00 3.60 11.55
C ALA A 316 -16.45 3.21 11.25
N GLU A 317 -17.16 2.62 12.22
CA GLU A 317 -18.60 2.34 12.12
C GLU A 317 -19.40 3.61 11.90
N HIS A 318 -19.14 4.66 12.70
CA HIS A 318 -19.79 5.95 12.52
C HIS A 318 -19.52 6.55 11.12
N ALA A 319 -18.30 6.43 10.60
CA ALA A 319 -17.96 6.93 9.28
C ALA A 319 -18.74 6.21 8.16
N ILE A 320 -18.99 4.90 8.31
CA ILE A 320 -19.84 4.12 7.39
C ILE A 320 -21.31 4.51 7.59
N ASP A 321 -21.84 4.35 8.81
CA ASP A 321 -23.28 4.41 9.08
C ASP A 321 -23.86 5.84 8.95
N SER A 322 -23.03 6.88 9.06
CA SER A 322 -23.42 8.27 8.77
C SER A 322 -23.37 8.66 7.29
N GLY A 323 -22.97 7.73 6.41
CA GLY A 323 -22.72 7.96 4.99
C GLY A 323 -21.49 8.84 4.71
N ALA A 324 -20.66 9.14 5.71
CA ALA A 324 -19.47 10.00 5.52
C ALA A 324 -18.47 9.36 4.55
N ALA A 325 -18.22 8.07 4.70
CA ALA A 325 -17.33 7.32 3.81
C ALA A 325 -17.89 7.22 2.37
N GLU A 326 -19.20 7.05 2.22
CA GLU A 326 -19.87 7.06 0.91
C GLU A 326 -19.71 8.42 0.20
N ARG A 327 -19.89 9.54 0.94
CA ARG A 327 -19.68 10.88 0.38
C ARG A 327 -18.25 11.09 -0.14
N LYS A 328 -17.24 10.48 0.48
CA LYS A 328 -15.85 10.53 0.00
C LYS A 328 -15.68 9.80 -1.33
N LEU A 329 -16.29 8.62 -1.48
CA LEU A 329 -16.30 7.91 -2.76
C LEU A 329 -17.04 8.72 -3.84
N ALA A 330 -18.21 9.27 -3.51
CA ALA A 330 -19.00 10.06 -4.44
C ALA A 330 -18.22 11.28 -4.96
N ALA A 331 -17.51 11.99 -4.08
CA ALA A 331 -16.66 13.13 -4.46
C ALA A 331 -15.56 12.72 -5.46
N LEU A 332 -14.94 11.55 -5.28
CA LEU A 332 -13.90 11.05 -6.19
C LEU A 332 -14.45 10.54 -7.54
N ILE A 333 -15.71 10.08 -7.57
CA ILE A 333 -16.40 9.71 -8.81
C ILE A 333 -16.81 10.95 -9.61
N GLN A 334 -17.21 12.03 -8.94
CA GLN A 334 -17.61 13.26 -9.61
C GLN A 334 -16.51 13.75 -10.54
N ARG A 335 -16.89 13.94 -11.82
CA ARG A 335 -16.05 14.65 -12.79
C ARG A 335 -16.12 16.12 -12.44
N VAL A 336 -15.03 16.67 -11.95
CA VAL A 336 -14.88 18.13 -11.92
C VAL A 336 -14.82 18.58 -13.39
N ALA A 337 -15.79 19.40 -13.81
CA ALA A 337 -15.79 19.99 -15.14
C ALA A 337 -14.47 20.75 -15.36
N ALA A 338 -13.92 20.63 -16.57
CA ALA A 338 -12.64 21.22 -16.96
C ALA A 338 -12.61 22.75 -16.80
#